data_AF-A0A7J2X235-F1
#
_entry.id   AF-A0A7J2X235-F1
#
_cell.length_a   1.000
_cell.length_b   1.000
_cell.length_c   1.000
_cell.angle_alpha   90.00
_cell.angle_beta   90.00
_cell.angle_gamma   90.00
#
_symmetry.space_group_name_H-M   'P 1'
#
loop_
_entity.id
_entity.type
_entity.pdbx_description
1 polymer ?
#
loop_
_entity_poly.entity_id
_entity_poly.type
_entity_poly.pdbx_seq_one_letter_code
_entity_poly.pdbx_strand_id
1 'polypeptide(L)'
;MEYHIDREIRERRVSIWEIDEFDKWVNDATIKDIRDIVKKYNVFGLRIWEYKIINRDELPKYAHPFGVDLIFLEKNKDEVLKIIEMHKRGEIDDMTYLSKLYTISFYSCTWV
;
A
#
# COMPACT_ATOMS: atom_id res chain seq x y z
N MET A 1 8.63 -3.87 -13.06
CA MET A 1 8.43 -5.13 -12.32
C MET A 1 6.94 -5.39 -12.39
N GLU A 2 6.52 -6.56 -12.85
CA GLU A 2 5.10 -6.93 -12.86
C GLU A 2 4.77 -7.54 -11.50
N TYR A 3 3.74 -7.02 -10.83
CA TYR A 3 3.27 -7.58 -9.57
C TYR A 3 2.42 -8.84 -9.82
N HIS A 4 2.33 -9.72 -8.82
CA HIS A 4 1.51 -10.91 -8.88
C HIS A 4 0.05 -10.57 -9.14
N ILE A 5 -0.46 -9.48 -8.56
CA ILE A 5 -1.84 -9.04 -8.81
C ILE A 5 -2.06 -8.66 -10.29
N ASP A 6 -1.13 -7.92 -10.90
CA ASP A 6 -1.21 -7.55 -12.33
C ASP A 6 -1.26 -8.79 -13.22
N ARG A 7 -0.46 -9.80 -12.89
CA ARG A 7 -0.43 -11.07 -13.62
C ARG A 7 -1.73 -11.83 -13.49
N GLU A 8 -2.28 -11.96 -12.29
CA GLU A 8 -3.55 -12.68 -12.06
C GLU A 8 -4.73 -11.99 -12.77
N ILE A 9 -4.79 -10.66 -12.74
CA ILE A 9 -5.81 -9.87 -13.46
C ILE A 9 -5.76 -10.19 -14.95
N ARG A 10 -4.56 -10.16 -15.55
CA ARG A 10 -4.35 -10.46 -16.96
C ARG A 10 -4.73 -11.90 -17.31
N GLU A 11 -4.30 -12.87 -16.50
CA GLU A 11 -4.56 -14.29 -16.75
C GLU A 11 -6.04 -14.64 -16.61
N ARG A 12 -6.74 -14.02 -15.66
CA ARG A 12 -8.17 -14.21 -15.42
C ARG A 12 -9.06 -13.40 -16.37
N ARG A 13 -8.49 -12.42 -17.08
CA ARG A 13 -9.20 -11.50 -18.00
C ARG A 13 -10.35 -10.76 -17.33
N VAL A 14 -10.16 -10.40 -16.06
CA VAL A 14 -11.10 -9.57 -15.30
C VAL A 14 -10.68 -8.12 -15.36
N SER A 15 -11.63 -7.21 -15.37
CA SER A 15 -11.38 -5.78 -15.22
C SER A 15 -11.10 -5.46 -13.75
N ILE A 16 -10.29 -4.45 -13.47
CA ILE A 16 -10.09 -3.94 -12.10
C ILE A 16 -11.41 -3.57 -11.41
N TRP A 17 -12.42 -3.17 -12.18
CA TRP A 17 -13.74 -2.80 -11.66
C TRP A 17 -14.61 -4.00 -11.26
N GLU A 18 -14.16 -5.21 -11.59
CA GLU A 18 -14.85 -6.48 -11.30
C GLU A 18 -14.17 -7.26 -10.18
N ILE A 19 -13.14 -6.68 -9.57
CA ILE A 19 -12.33 -7.28 -8.52
C ILE A 19 -12.79 -6.77 -7.17
N ASP A 20 -12.91 -7.69 -6.21
CA ASP A 20 -13.24 -7.38 -4.83
C ASP A 20 -12.06 -7.74 -3.91
N GLU A 21 -11.82 -6.97 -2.85
CA GLU A 21 -10.89 -7.30 -1.76
C GLU A 21 -11.30 -8.58 -1.02
N PHE A 22 -12.56 -9.02 -1.14
CA PHE A 22 -13.03 -10.32 -0.63
C PHE A 22 -12.67 -11.50 -1.54
N ASP A 23 -12.21 -11.26 -2.77
CA ASP A 23 -11.74 -12.33 -3.63
C ASP A 23 -10.44 -12.93 -3.09
N LYS A 24 -10.48 -14.21 -2.75
CA LYS A 24 -9.34 -14.93 -2.17
C LYS A 24 -8.06 -14.79 -3.02
N TRP A 25 -8.18 -14.82 -4.34
CA TRP A 25 -7.03 -14.77 -5.24
C TRP A 25 -6.34 -13.40 -5.26
N VAL A 26 -7.09 -12.32 -5.02
CA VAL A 26 -6.59 -10.94 -4.92
C VAL A 26 -5.74 -10.78 -3.68
N ASN A 27 -6.26 -11.28 -2.56
CA ASN A 27 -5.54 -11.35 -1.30
C ASN A 27 -4.26 -12.19 -1.42
N ASP A 28 -4.36 -13.40 -1.98
CA ASP A 28 -3.22 -14.29 -2.14
C ASP A 28 -2.12 -13.67 -3.03
N ALA A 29 -2.51 -12.97 -4.10
CA ALA A 29 -1.58 -12.26 -4.97
C ALA A 29 -0.92 -11.08 -4.26
N THR A 30 -1.71 -10.24 -3.59
CA THR A 30 -1.19 -9.07 -2.88
C THR A 30 -0.29 -9.45 -1.71
N ILE A 31 -0.60 -10.55 -1.00
CA ILE A 31 0.29 -11.12 0.03
C ILE A 31 1.65 -11.51 -0.56
N LYS A 32 1.65 -12.14 -1.74
CA LYS A 32 2.90 -12.50 -2.42
C LYS A 32 3.69 -11.25 -2.80
N ASP A 33 3.01 -10.23 -3.33
CA ASP A 33 3.64 -8.95 -3.66
C ASP A 33 4.28 -8.30 -2.44
N ILE A 34 3.56 -8.16 -1.33
CA ILE A 34 4.10 -7.59 -0.08
C ILE A 34 5.32 -8.38 0.40
N ARG A 35 5.25 -9.72 0.40
CA ARG A 35 6.38 -10.58 0.81
C ARG A 35 7.60 -10.40 -0.09
N ASP A 36 7.39 -10.30 -1.39
CA ASP A 36 8.47 -10.11 -2.36
C ASP A 36 9.09 -8.72 -2.24
N ILE A 37 8.27 -7.69 -2.02
CA ILE A 37 8.71 -6.33 -1.77
C ILE A 37 9.57 -6.29 -0.50
N VAL A 38 9.07 -6.84 0.61
CA VAL A 38 9.78 -6.87 1.90
C VAL A 38 11.11 -7.61 1.80
N LYS A 39 11.23 -8.66 0.97
CA LYS A 39 12.50 -9.36 0.76
C LYS A 39 13.53 -8.53 -0.01
N LYS A 40 13.07 -7.79 -1.03
CA LYS A 40 13.95 -7.11 -2.00
C LYS A 40 14.30 -5.67 -1.61
N TYR A 41 13.44 -5.02 -0.85
CA TYR A 41 13.54 -3.58 -0.59
C TYR A 41 13.50 -3.27 0.90
N ASN A 42 14.12 -2.15 1.28
CA ASN A 42 13.94 -1.54 2.58
C ASN A 42 12.72 -0.62 2.53
N VAL A 43 11.62 -1.06 3.14
CA VAL A 43 10.29 -0.45 3.00
C VAL A 43 9.55 -0.37 4.33
N PHE A 44 8.53 0.47 4.38
CA PHE A 44 7.54 0.51 5.46
C PHE A 44 6.13 0.68 4.87
N GLY A 45 5.12 0.30 5.65
CA GLY A 45 3.71 0.48 5.31
C GLY A 45 3.07 1.66 6.03
N LEU A 46 1.94 2.11 5.51
CA LEU A 46 1.07 3.11 6.13
C LEU A 46 -0.38 2.63 6.08
N ARG A 47 -1.07 2.75 7.22
CA ARG A 47 -2.54 2.85 7.23
C ARG A 47 -2.90 4.33 7.27
N ILE A 48 -3.43 4.84 6.17
CA ILE A 48 -3.59 6.26 5.84
C ILE A 48 -4.42 6.97 6.91
N TRP A 49 -5.59 6.41 7.24
CA TRP A 49 -6.56 7.05 8.13
C TRP A 49 -6.24 6.88 9.62
N GLU A 50 -5.43 5.89 9.96
CA GLU A 50 -4.93 5.70 11.33
C GLU A 50 -3.59 6.40 11.58
N TYR A 51 -2.98 6.97 10.53
CA TYR A 51 -1.61 7.47 10.53
C TYR A 51 -0.59 6.46 11.09
N LYS A 52 -0.87 5.17 10.90
CA LYS A 52 -0.10 4.09 11.51
C LYS A 52 1.00 3.65 10.57
N ILE A 53 2.24 3.84 10.99
CA ILE A 53 3.42 3.30 10.32
C ILE A 53 3.59 1.84 10.70
N ILE A 54 3.75 0.99 9.68
CA ILE A 54 3.98 -0.45 9.83
C ILE A 54 5.42 -0.72 9.40
N ASN A 55 6.23 -1.26 10.30
CA ASN A 55 7.62 -1.54 9.98
C ASN A 55 7.74 -2.72 9.00
N ARG A 56 8.88 -2.79 8.33
CA ARG A 56 9.22 -3.86 7.37
C ARG A 56 8.90 -5.27 7.87
N ASP A 57 9.29 -5.57 9.12
CA ASP A 57 9.15 -6.89 9.71
C ASP A 57 7.70 -7.24 10.10
N GLU A 58 6.85 -6.21 10.20
CA GLU A 58 5.45 -6.34 10.54
C GLU A 58 4.57 -6.40 9.30
N LEU A 59 4.99 -5.83 8.16
CA LEU A 59 4.25 -5.81 6.90
C LEU A 59 3.63 -7.17 6.51
N PRO A 60 4.34 -8.31 6.60
CA PRO A 60 3.74 -9.61 6.27
C PRO A 60 2.55 -10.00 7.15
N LYS A 61 2.44 -9.45 8.37
CA LYS A 61 1.31 -9.67 9.28
C LYS A 61 0.09 -8.81 8.91
N TYR A 62 0.32 -7.69 8.24
CA TYR A 62 -0.72 -6.77 7.74
C TYR A 62 -1.10 -7.06 6.28
N ALA A 63 -0.60 -8.16 5.71
CA ALA A 63 -0.97 -8.62 4.39
C ALA A 63 -2.31 -9.39 4.46
N HIS A 64 -3.38 -8.66 4.79
CA HIS A 64 -4.77 -9.12 4.84
C HIS A 64 -5.66 -7.91 4.58
N PRO A 65 -6.93 -8.08 4.17
CA PRO A 65 -7.79 -6.94 3.86
C PRO A 65 -7.78 -5.83 4.92
N PHE A 66 -7.64 -4.59 4.48
CA PHE A 66 -7.50 -3.33 5.22
C PHE A 66 -6.30 -3.24 6.16
N GLY A 67 -5.33 -4.14 6.02
CA GLY A 67 -4.17 -4.22 6.89
C GLY A 67 -3.12 -3.15 6.60
N VAL A 68 -2.93 -2.77 5.35
CA VAL A 68 -2.00 -1.72 4.91
C VAL A 68 -2.51 -1.09 3.62
N ASP A 69 -2.53 0.24 3.54
CA ASP A 69 -3.05 0.95 2.35
C ASP A 69 -1.93 1.22 1.34
N LEU A 70 -0.76 1.66 1.82
CA LEU A 70 0.37 2.07 0.99
C LEU A 70 1.68 1.53 1.55
N ILE A 71 2.61 1.20 0.66
CA ILE A 71 3.99 0.85 0.99
C ILE A 71 4.93 1.88 0.37
N PHE A 72 5.94 2.29 1.13
CA PHE A 72 6.94 3.29 0.76
C PHE A 72 8.34 2.73 0.93
N LEU A 73 9.29 3.29 0.18
CA LEU A 73 10.72 3.05 0.41
C LEU A 73 11.17 3.80 1.67
N GLU A 74 12.05 3.21 2.47
CA GLU A 74 12.52 3.81 3.74
C GLU A 74 13.14 5.21 3.54
N LYS A 75 13.75 5.47 2.37
CA LYS A 75 14.30 6.78 2.01
C LYS A 75 13.26 7.91 1.95
N ASN A 76 11.98 7.58 1.81
CA ASN A 76 10.87 8.52 1.73
C ASN A 76 10.18 8.73 3.11
N LYS A 77 10.68 8.11 4.18
CA LYS A 77 10.04 8.14 5.50
C LYS A 77 9.84 9.54 6.05
N ASP A 78 10.87 10.37 6.00
CA ASP A 78 10.80 11.75 6.52
C ASP A 78 9.76 12.58 5.76
N GLU A 79 9.66 12.37 4.45
CA GLU A 79 8.67 13.03 3.60
C GLU A 79 7.25 12.59 3.94
N VAL A 80 7.02 11.28 4.10
CA VAL A 80 5.72 10.72 4.51
C VAL A 80 5.30 11.24 5.89
N LEU A 81 6.23 11.26 6.86
CA LEU A 81 5.95 11.78 8.20
C LEU A 81 5.59 13.27 8.17
N LYS A 82 6.28 14.06 7.33
CA LYS A 82 5.94 15.48 7.14
C LYS A 82 4.54 15.65 6.55
N ILE A 83 4.16 14.85 5.55
CA ILE A 83 2.83 14.90 4.95
C ILE A 83 1.75 14.56 5.98
N ILE A 84 1.95 13.52 6.79
CA ILE A 84 1.05 13.14 7.89
C ILE A 84 0.89 14.29 8.89
N GLU A 85 1.99 14.93 9.28
CA GLU A 85 1.95 16.02 10.26
C GLU A 85 1.23 17.26 9.72
N MET A 86 1.47 17.62 8.45
CA MET A 86 0.74 18.72 7.79
C MET A 86 -0.77 18.46 7.80
N HIS A 87 -1.20 17.24 7.50
CA HIS A 87 -2.61 16.87 7.52
C HIS A 87 -3.21 16.88 8.92
N LYS A 88 -2.51 16.33 9.93
CA LYS A 88 -2.92 16.38 11.35
C LYS A 88 -3.11 17.81 11.87
N ARG A 89 -2.32 18.76 11.36
CA ARG A 89 -2.41 20.19 11.70
C ARG A 89 -3.47 20.94 10.89
N GLY A 90 -4.11 20.30 9.91
CA GLY A 90 -5.05 20.95 9.00
C GLY A 90 -4.39 21.90 7.99
N GLU A 91 -3.09 21.78 7.76
CA GLU A 91 -2.37 22.58 6.76
C GLU A 91 -2.69 22.15 5.33
N ILE A 92 -3.11 20.89 5.15
CA ILE A 92 -3.55 20.31 3.89
C ILE A 92 -4.87 19.54 4.10
N ASP A 93 -5.72 19.53 3.07
CA ASP A 93 -6.98 18.76 3.07
C ASP A 93 -6.75 17.27 2.72
N ASP A 94 -7.81 16.47 2.86
CA ASP A 94 -7.79 15.03 2.59
C ASP A 94 -7.34 14.71 1.15
N MET A 95 -7.79 15.49 0.17
CA MET A 95 -7.45 15.27 -1.24
C MET A 95 -5.96 15.50 -1.50
N THR A 96 -5.41 16.56 -0.93
CA THR A 96 -3.99 16.91 -1.02
C THR A 96 -3.14 15.91 -0.26
N TYR A 97 -3.60 15.46 0.91
CA TYR A 97 -2.96 14.43 1.71
C TYR A 97 -2.85 13.11 0.94
N LEU A 98 -3.97 12.61 0.42
CA LEU A 98 -4.00 11.40 -0.41
C LEU A 98 -3.13 11.56 -1.65
N SER A 99 -3.32 12.63 -2.43
CA SER A 99 -2.56 12.87 -3.66
C SER A 99 -1.04 12.81 -3.43
N LYS A 100 -0.56 13.46 -2.36
CA LYS A 100 0.87 13.45 -2.01
C LYS A 100 1.36 12.05 -1.64
N LEU A 101 0.61 11.32 -0.81
CA LEU A 101 0.97 9.95 -0.42
C LEU A 101 0.99 8.99 -1.62
N TYR A 102 -0.02 9.02 -2.47
CA TYR A 102 -0.09 8.18 -3.67
C TYR A 102 1.01 8.52 -4.69
N THR A 103 1.46 9.78 -4.75
CA THR A 103 2.53 10.19 -5.66
C THR A 103 3.89 9.59 -5.27
N ILE A 104 4.15 9.43 -3.97
CA ILE A 104 5.44 8.93 -3.47
C ILE A 104 5.39 7.46 -3.05
N SER A 105 4.22 6.82 -3.14
CA SER A 105 4.07 5.41 -2.79
C SER A 105 4.85 4.53 -3.76
N PHE A 106 5.46 3.48 -3.21
CA PHE A 106 6.15 2.46 -3.98
C PHE A 106 5.17 1.38 -4.47
N TYR A 107 4.18 1.07 -3.64
CA TYR A 107 3.14 0.11 -3.94
C TYR A 107 1.83 0.52 -3.26
N SER A 108 0.73 0.40 -4.00
CA SER A 108 -0.62 0.70 -3.52
C SER A 108 -1.37 -0.60 -3.28
N CYS A 109 -1.80 -0.82 -2.04
CA CYS A 109 -2.56 -1.99 -1.63
C CYS A 109 -4.06 -1.75 -1.81
N THR A 110 -4.47 -1.28 -3.00
CA THR A 110 -5.84 -0.85 -3.30
C THR A 110 -6.91 -1.93 -3.11
N TRP A 111 -6.51 -3.19 -3.03
CA TRP A 111 -7.39 -4.36 -2.96
C TRP A 111 -7.24 -5.14 -1.65
N VAL A 112 -6.65 -4.47 -0.67
CA VAL A 112 -6.45 -4.98 0.69
C VAL A 112 -7.40 -4.20 1.56
#